data_AF-A0A015IJ51-F1
#
_entry.id   AF-A0A015IJ51-F1
#
_cell.length_a   1.000
_cell.length_b   1.000
_cell.length_c   1.000
_cell.angle_alpha   90.00
_cell.angle_beta   90.00
_cell.angle_gamma   90.00
#
_symmetry.space_group_name_H-M   'P 1'
#
loop_
_entity.id
_entity.type
_entity.pdbx_description
1 polymer ?
#
loop_
_entity_poly.entity_id
_entity_poly.type
_entity_poly.pdbx_seq_one_letter_code
_entity_poly.pdbx_strand_id
1 'polypeptide(L)'
;MKCWDAKVENRPTAKELYEILKKWNEIQYKDNKIHSQMKKYEEIRKSKLENRLNISENLKIHPQAIYTSRFLNFKNLPELVNSSDLLSFQINLAYSFRMF
;
A
#
# COMPACT_ATOMS: atom_id res chain seq x y z
N MET A 1 7.10 -6.08 -5.81
CA MET A 1 6.81 -4.66 -6.16
C MET A 1 8.12 -3.89 -6.20
N LYS A 2 8.40 -3.10 -7.24
CA LYS A 2 9.70 -2.41 -7.41
C LYS A 2 9.98 -1.32 -6.37
N CYS A 3 8.94 -0.64 -5.89
CA CYS A 3 9.07 0.38 -4.84
C CYS A 3 9.55 -0.17 -3.48
N TRP A 4 9.46 -1.49 -3.29
CA TRP A 4 9.85 -2.16 -2.05
C TRP A 4 11.14 -2.98 -2.21
N ASP A 5 11.89 -2.77 -3.29
CA ASP A 5 13.15 -3.47 -3.49
C ASP A 5 14.16 -3.05 -2.41
N ALA A 6 14.85 -4.03 -1.84
CA ALA A 6 15.91 -3.82 -0.87
C ALA A 6 17.03 -2.95 -1.45
N LYS A 7 17.35 -3.14 -2.73
CA LYS A 7 18.34 -2.35 -3.47
C LYS A 7 17.74 -1.04 -3.92
N VAL A 8 18.44 0.06 -3.63
CA VAL A 8 17.96 1.41 -3.97
C VAL A 8 17.95 1.60 -5.49
N GLU A 9 18.89 1.00 -6.21
CA GLU A 9 19.02 1.09 -7.66
C GLU A 9 17.83 0.46 -8.40
N ASN A 10 17.15 -0.48 -7.74
CA ASN A 10 15.97 -1.16 -8.30
C ASN A 10 14.66 -0.40 -8.03
N ARG A 11 14.68 0.62 -7.17
CA ARG A 11 13.49 1.41 -6.84
C ARG A 11 13.24 2.44 -7.94
N PRO A 12 11.98 2.62 -8.36
CA PRO A 12 11.64 3.68 -9.29
C PRO A 12 11.88 5.03 -8.63
N THR A 13 12.37 5.97 -9.43
CA THR A 13 12.40 7.39 -9.07
C THR A 13 10.97 7.94 -8.96
N ALA A 14 10.82 9.08 -8.29
CA ALA A 14 9.54 9.76 -8.20
C ALA A 14 8.95 10.10 -9.58
N LYS A 15 9.81 10.43 -10.55
CA LYS A 15 9.41 10.72 -11.93
C LYS A 15 8.85 9.49 -12.63
N GLU A 16 9.55 8.36 -12.56
CA GLU A 16 9.09 7.09 -13.17
C GLU A 16 7.79 6.61 -12.53
N LEU A 17 7.68 6.72 -11.20
CA LEU A 17 6.45 6.37 -10.49
C LEU A 17 5.26 7.24 -10.94
N TYR A 18 5.47 8.55 -11.09
CA TYR A 18 4.45 9.46 -11.60
C TYR A 18 3.97 9.07 -13.00
N GLU A 19 4.89 8.74 -13.92
CA GLU A 19 4.53 8.33 -15.28
C GLU A 19 3.73 7.01 -15.29
N ILE A 20 4.08 6.04 -14.44
CA ILE A 20 3.33 4.79 -14.28
C ILE A 20 1.91 5.08 -13.78
N LEU A 21 1.79 5.88 -12.71
CA LEU A 21 0.50 6.21 -12.11
C LEU A 21 -0.40 7.00 -13.08
N LYS A 22 0.18 7.90 -13.88
CA LYS A 22 -0.54 8.65 -14.90
C LYS A 22 -1.15 7.72 -15.96
N LYS A 23 -0.37 6.77 -16.49
CA LYS A 23 -0.87 5.77 -17.45
C LYS A 23 -1.99 4.92 -16.86
N TRP A 24 -1.87 4.51 -15.60
CA TRP A 24 -2.92 3.75 -14.91
C TRP A 24 -4.21 4.55 -14.79
N ASN A 25 -4.11 5.84 -14.46
CA ASN A 25 -5.26 6.72 -14.39
C ASN A 25 -5.98 6.82 -15.75
N GLU A 26 -5.23 7.00 -16.84
CA GLU A 26 -5.78 7.04 -18.20
C GLU A 26 -6.51 5.74 -18.60
N ILE A 27 -6.01 4.58 -18.16
CA ILE A 27 -6.65 3.28 -18.39
C ILE A 27 -7.95 3.16 -17.58
N GLN A 28 -7.99 3.63 -16.34
CA GLN A 28 -9.20 3.58 -15.52
C GLN A 28 -10.38 4.35 -16.11
N TYR A 29 -10.12 5.44 -16.84
CA TYR A 29 -11.19 6.17 -17.53
C TYR A 29 -11.80 5.40 -18.71
N LYS A 30 -11.12 4.37 -19.23
CA LYS A 30 -11.63 3.52 -20.31
C LYS A 30 -12.37 2.28 -19.81
N ASP A 31 -12.00 1.77 -18.63
CA ASP A 31 -12.55 0.53 -18.10
C ASP A 31 -13.62 0.79 -17.01
N ASN A 32 -14.86 0.95 -17.47
CA ASN A 32 -16.02 1.30 -16.62
C ASN A 32 -16.26 0.30 -15.47
N LYS A 33 -15.86 -0.96 -15.60
CA LYS A 33 -16.09 -1.99 -14.58
C LYS A 33 -15.22 -1.75 -13.35
N ILE A 34 -13.91 -1.57 -13.54
CA ILE A 34 -12.96 -1.31 -12.45
C ILE A 34 -13.31 -0.01 -11.73
N HIS A 35 -13.62 1.05 -12.49
CA HIS A 35 -14.03 2.33 -11.93
C HIS A 35 -15.28 2.19 -11.04
N SER A 36 -16.29 1.45 -11.50
CA SER A 36 -17.51 1.21 -10.72
C SER A 36 -17.26 0.44 -9.41
N GLN A 37 -16.36 -0.54 -9.43
CA GLN A 37 -15.97 -1.31 -8.24
C GLN A 37 -15.21 -0.43 -7.24
N MET A 38 -14.28 0.40 -7.72
CA MET A 38 -13.56 1.35 -6.88
C MET A 38 -14.49 2.38 -6.24
N LYS A 39 -15.46 2.90 -7.00
CA LYS A 39 -16.45 3.83 -6.47
C LYS A 39 -17.27 3.20 -5.32
N LYS A 40 -17.75 1.96 -5.49
CA LYS A 40 -18.45 1.22 -4.43
C LYS A 40 -17.56 1.00 -3.20
N TYR A 41 -16.28 0.67 -3.40
CA TYR A 41 -15.33 0.51 -2.30
C TYR A 41 -15.11 1.83 -1.55
N GLU A 42 -14.96 2.95 -2.27
CA GLU A 42 -14.80 4.28 -1.66
C GLU A 42 -16.03 4.69 -0.84
N GLU A 43 -17.24 4.37 -1.30
CA GLU A 43 -18.47 4.58 -0.53
C GLU A 43 -18.46 3.78 0.80
N ILE A 44 -18.09 2.50 0.76
CA ILE A 44 -17.93 1.66 1.96
C ILE A 44 -16.82 2.19 2.88
N ARG A 45 -15.70 2.62 2.31
CA ARG A 45 -14.57 3.17 3.05
C ARG A 45 -14.96 4.45 3.79
N LYS A 46 -15.69 5.36 3.14
CA LYS A 46 -16.16 6.61 3.75
C LYS A 46 -17.10 6.36 4.91
N SER A 47 -18.12 5.50 4.75
CA SER A 47 -19.04 5.17 5.83
C SER A 47 -18.33 4.51 7.02
N LYS A 48 -17.34 3.64 6.76
CA LYS A 48 -16.51 3.04 7.81
C LYS A 48 -15.58 4.06 8.49
N LEU A 49 -15.12 5.09 7.77
CA LEU A 49 -14.29 6.15 8.33
C LEU A 49 -15.10 7.05 9.27
N GLU A 50 -16.31 7.45 8.87
CA GLU A 50 -17.24 8.20 9.71
C GLU A 50 -17.53 7.45 11.02
N ASN A 51 -17.80 6.15 10.94
CA ASN A 51 -17.96 5.31 12.13
C ASN A 51 -16.70 5.20 13.01
N ARG A 52 -15.50 5.31 12.42
CA ARG A 52 -14.23 5.28 13.16
C ARG A 52 -13.88 6.60 13.83
N LEU A 53 -14.28 7.74 13.26
CA LEU A 53 -14.11 9.04 13.90
C LEU A 53 -14.90 9.11 15.22
N ASN A 54 -16.10 8.52 15.26
CA ASN A 54 -16.88 8.37 16.50
C ASN A 54 -16.19 7.47 17.56
N ILE A 55 -15.31 6.55 17.14
CA ILE A 55 -14.51 5.70 18.05
C ILE A 55 -13.27 6.46 18.56
N SER A 56 -12.75 7.43 17.78
CA SER A 56 -11.59 8.23 18.17
C SER A 56 -11.82 9.03 19.45
N GLU A 57 -13.04 9.50 19.69
CA GLU A 57 -13.42 10.20 20.92
C GLU A 57 -13.36 9.28 22.16
N ASN A 58 -13.39 7.96 21.96
CA ASN A 58 -13.33 6.93 22.99
C ASN A 58 -11.99 6.16 23.02
N LEU A 59 -10.98 6.57 22.24
CA LEU A 59 -9.67 5.92 22.24
C LEU A 59 -8.94 6.18 23.57
N LYS A 60 -9.07 5.22 24.49
CA LYS A 60 -8.25 5.17 25.71
C LYS A 60 -6.85 4.66 25.36
N ILE A 61 -5.91 5.57 25.22
CA ILE A 61 -4.49 5.24 25.08
C ILE A 61 -3.93 4.93 26.47
N HIS A 62 -3.22 3.81 26.60
CA HIS A 62 -2.54 3.46 27.85
C HIS A 62 -1.48 4.54 28.15
N PRO A 63 -1.36 5.07 29.39
CA PRO A 63 -0.46 6.18 29.71
C PRO A 63 1.01 5.93 29.34
N GLN A 64 1.43 4.66 29.29
CA GLN A 64 2.78 4.23 28.93
C GLN A 64 2.97 4.01 27.41
N ALA A 65 1.92 4.09 26.59
CA ALA A 65 1.98 3.93 25.13
C ALA A 65 2.32 5.25 24.42
N ILE A 66 3.38 5.93 24.88
CA ILE A 66 3.88 7.17 24.29
C ILE A 66 5.01 6.82 23.32
N TYR A 67 4.70 6.78 22.03
CA TYR A 67 5.69 6.62 20.98
C TYR A 67 6.25 7.98 20.59
N THR A 68 7.31 8.41 21.27
CA THR A 68 8.12 9.54 20.80
C THR A 68 9.03 9.07 19.67
N SER A 69 9.39 10.00 18.77
CA SER A 69 10.42 9.74 17.76
C SER A 69 11.71 9.29 18.45
N ARG A 70 12.16 8.06 18.16
CA ARG A 70 13.46 7.54 18.61
C ARG A 70 14.43 7.55 17.43
N PHE A 71 15.65 8.01 17.65
CA PHE A 71 16.70 7.97 16.64
C PHE A 71 17.07 6.51 16.34
N LEU A 72 16.94 6.10 15.08
CA LEU A 72 17.35 4.77 14.61
C LEU A 72 18.86 4.78 14.32
N ASN A 73 19.61 3.87 14.95
CA ASN A 73 21.03 3.68 14.65
C ASN A 73 21.19 2.70 13.48
N PHE A 74 21.60 3.21 12.32
CA PHE A 74 21.75 2.40 11.11
C PHE A 74 23.06 1.60 11.03
N LYS A 75 24.02 1.84 11.94
CA LYS A 75 25.37 1.27 11.84
C LYS A 75 25.43 -0.26 11.98
N ASN A 76 24.43 -0.86 12.64
CA ASN A 76 24.41 -2.29 12.96
C ASN A 76 23.23 -3.03 12.31
N LEU A 77 22.63 -2.45 11.26
CA LEU A 77 21.55 -3.14 10.55
C LEU A 77 22.14 -4.19 9.60
N PRO A 78 21.55 -5.39 9.53
CA PRO A 78 21.90 -6.35 8.49
C PRO A 78 21.57 -5.76 7.12
N GLU A 79 22.23 -6.28 6.09
CA GLU A 79 21.91 -5.93 4.71
C GLU A 79 20.42 -6.20 4.44
N LEU A 80 19.76 -5.26 3.78
CA LEU A 80 18.36 -5.42 3.40
C LEU A 80 18.26 -6.53 2.36
N VAL A 81 17.40 -7.51 2.60
CA VAL A 81 17.13 -8.60 1.67
C VAL A 81 15.66 -8.57 1.30
N ASN A 82 15.38 -8.77 0.00
CA ASN A 82 14.01 -8.90 -0.48
C ASN A 82 13.36 -10.15 0.13
N SER A 83 12.15 -10.02 0.68
CA SER A 83 11.40 -11.18 1.18
C SER A 83 11.02 -12.09 0.02
N SER A 84 11.32 -13.39 0.17
CA SER A 84 10.87 -14.45 -0.74
C SER A 84 9.35 -14.64 -0.71
N ASP A 85 8.67 -14.21 0.35
CA ASP A 85 7.22 -14.40 0.51
C ASP A 85 6.43 -13.55 -0.48
N LEU A 86 7.00 -12.45 -0.97
CA LEU A 86 6.40 -11.62 -2.02
C LEU A 86 6.23 -12.38 -3.36
N LEU A 87 7.08 -13.37 -3.66
CA LEU A 87 6.92 -14.22 -4.85
C LEU A 87 5.65 -15.07 -4.76
N SER A 88 5.31 -15.56 -3.57
CA SER A 88 4.10 -16.38 -3.39
C SER A 88 2.80 -15.59 -3.67
N PHE A 89 2.75 -14.30 -3.30
CA PHE A 89 1.62 -13.44 -3.61
C PHE A 89 1.54 -13.07 -5.09
N GLN A 90 2.68 -12.86 -5.75
CA GLN A 90 2.73 -12.57 -7.19
C GLN A 90 2.32 -13.77 -8.05
N ILE A 91 2.71 -14.97 -7.63
CA ILE A 91 2.33 -16.23 -8.28
C ILE A 91 0.82 -16.47 -8.13
N ASN A 92 0.24 -16.23 -6.95
CA ASN A 92 -1.21 -16.40 -6.71
C ASN A 92 -2.08 -15.41 -7.49
N LEU A 93 -1.62 -14.16 -7.69
CA LEU A 93 -2.30 -13.19 -8.56
C LEU A 93 -2.27 -13.63 -10.03
N ALA A 94 -1.18 -14.21 -10.52
CA ALA A 94 -1.11 -14.69 -11.90
C ALA A 94 -2.03 -15.91 -12.17
N TYR A 95 -2.25 -16.77 -11.17
CA TYR A 95 -3.15 -17.92 -11.30
C TYR A 95 -4.64 -17.57 -11.18
N SER A 96 -5.01 -16.52 -10.43
CA SER A 96 -6.43 -16.12 -10.30
C SER A 96 -6.99 -15.43 -11.55
N PHE A 97 -6.14 -14.79 -12.37
CA PHE A 97 -6.52 -14.19 -13.65
C PHE A 97 -6.59 -15.18 -14.82
N ARG A 98 -6.20 -16.44 -14.62
CA ARG A 98 -6.21 -17.48 -15.67
C ARG A 98 -7.40 -18.44 -15.57
N MET A 99 -8.31 -18.23 -14.62
CA MET A 99 -9.46 -19.11 -14.36
C MET A 99 -10.83 -18.43 -14.50
N PHE A 100 -10.92 -17.32 -15.24
CA PHE A 100 -12.18 -16.73 -15.69
C PHE A 100 -12.11 -16.34 -17.16
#